data_AF-A0A1Y0G3M4-F1
#
_entry.id   AF-A0A1Y0G3M4-F1
#
_cell.length_a   1.000
_cell.length_b   1.000
_cell.length_c   1.000
_cell.angle_alpha   90.00
_cell.angle_beta   90.00
_cell.angle_gamma   90.00
#
_symmetry.space_group_name_H-M   'P 1'
#
loop_
_entity.id
_entity.type
_entity.pdbx_description
1 polymer ?
#
loop_
_entity_poly.entity_id
_entity_poly.type
_entity_poly.pdbx_seq_one_letter_code
_entity_poly.pdbx_strand_id
1 'polypeptide(L)'
;MLFAGHVYAYNCSGVAQYSDGASYNNGNIVQNLGVAYQCTVGGWCSVGGPYAPGAGWAWNNAWSSLGACGSTGGPSSSSSSSSGNNNGGGSCANWTAGTYYNVGVVVRYNNAYYRAKNANPGYDPVISTWFWEPVASCPGGNNSSSSSSNNNGGSCPQWTAGTNYYAGNVVVFNGSYFMAEHDNPGYDPTISTWFWEPVASCSGGNNSSSSSSTGGGTGFAAIVNQAQFNQMFPNRNSFYTYSGLVAAANTFPAFANTGDIQVRKREAAAALANFSHETGGLVYINEIAQGEYCSGGATPCGVCAPGKRYYGRGPIQLSWNYNYCTAGQALGLDLWANPDQVSQNATTAWRTALWFWMTQSGAGYRPAHSSITGGYGFGETIRTINGSLECNGGNPGQVQSRINSYQSFIQILGGTPGNNLGC
;
A
#
# COMPACT_ATOMS: atom_id res chain seq x y z
N MET A 1 -32.43 -14.38 -20.77
CA MET A 1 -32.92 -13.05 -20.38
C MET A 1 -32.02 -12.55 -19.26
N LEU A 2 -31.19 -11.54 -19.55
CA LEU A 2 -30.40 -10.82 -18.55
C LEU A 2 -31.35 -9.86 -17.82
N PHE A 3 -31.58 -10.05 -16.53
CA PHE A 3 -32.26 -9.04 -15.71
C PHE A 3 -31.21 -8.03 -15.25
N ALA A 4 -31.24 -6.84 -15.85
CA ALA A 4 -30.57 -5.66 -15.32
C ALA A 4 -31.31 -5.22 -14.05
N GLY A 5 -30.71 -5.47 -12.88
CA GLY A 5 -31.25 -4.99 -11.60
C GLY A 5 -31.30 -3.47 -11.59
N HIS A 6 -32.51 -2.90 -11.59
CA HIS A 6 -32.73 -1.48 -11.40
C HIS A 6 -32.39 -1.11 -9.95
N VAL A 7 -31.46 -0.19 -9.75
CA VAL A 7 -31.16 0.39 -8.44
C VAL A 7 -32.29 1.38 -8.13
N TYR A 8 -33.23 0.99 -7.26
CA TYR A 8 -34.31 1.87 -6.83
C TYR A 8 -33.77 2.99 -5.93
N ALA A 9 -34.26 4.22 -6.15
CA ALA A 9 -33.97 5.36 -5.28
C ALA A 9 -34.77 5.24 -3.97
N TYR A 10 -34.14 5.61 -2.85
CA TYR A 10 -34.76 5.65 -1.52
C TYR A 10 -35.27 7.06 -1.21
N ASN A 11 -36.47 7.17 -0.61
CA ASN A 11 -36.99 8.46 -0.16
C ASN A 11 -36.33 8.86 1.17
N CYS A 12 -35.37 9.77 1.11
CA CYS A 12 -34.65 10.26 2.28
C CYS A 12 -35.36 11.43 3.00
N SER A 13 -36.59 11.79 2.62
CA SER A 13 -37.34 12.83 3.32
C SER A 13 -37.55 12.45 4.79
N GLY A 14 -37.05 13.28 5.70
CA GLY A 14 -37.12 13.04 7.14
C GLY A 14 -36.08 12.04 7.70
N VAL A 15 -35.18 11.50 6.88
CA VAL A 15 -34.08 10.65 7.34
C VAL A 15 -32.95 11.53 7.90
N ALA A 16 -32.47 11.24 9.11
CA ALA A 16 -31.40 12.01 9.75
C ALA A 16 -30.05 11.81 9.05
N GLN A 17 -29.22 12.87 8.99
CA GLN A 17 -27.82 12.73 8.56
C GLN A 17 -27.03 11.89 9.57
N TYR A 18 -26.17 11.03 9.05
CA TYR A 18 -25.22 10.30 9.86
C TYR A 18 -24.28 11.27 10.59
N SER A 19 -24.02 10.98 11.86
CA SER A 19 -23.08 11.72 12.71
C SER A 19 -22.10 10.73 13.30
N ASP A 20 -20.82 10.98 13.08
CA ASP A 20 -19.74 10.13 13.59
C ASP A 20 -19.75 10.10 15.13
N GLY A 21 -19.60 8.91 15.72
CA GLY A 21 -19.65 8.67 17.17
C GLY A 21 -21.03 8.78 17.84
N ALA A 22 -22.12 9.00 17.10
CA ALA A 22 -23.48 8.97 17.66
C ALA A 22 -23.96 7.52 17.91
N SER A 23 -24.91 7.34 18.84
CA SER A 23 -25.49 6.02 19.14
C SER A 23 -26.63 5.67 18.18
N TYR A 24 -26.55 4.49 17.58
CA TYR A 24 -27.52 3.95 16.63
C TYR A 24 -27.94 2.53 17.03
N ASN A 25 -29.24 2.31 17.16
CA ASN A 25 -29.80 0.99 17.41
C ASN A 25 -30.01 0.21 16.10
N ASN A 26 -30.06 -1.12 16.20
CA ASN A 26 -30.41 -1.97 15.07
C ASN A 26 -31.76 -1.52 14.46
N GLY A 27 -31.79 -1.35 13.15
CA GLY A 27 -32.93 -0.86 12.38
C GLY A 27 -32.99 0.67 12.21
N ASN A 28 -32.15 1.48 12.88
CA ASN A 28 -32.10 2.92 12.63
C ASN A 28 -31.65 3.22 11.19
N ILE A 29 -32.24 4.25 10.58
CA ILE A 29 -31.94 4.65 9.21
C ILE A 29 -31.34 6.05 9.22
N VAL A 30 -30.21 6.19 8.55
CA VAL A 30 -29.50 7.46 8.35
C VAL A 30 -29.19 7.67 6.89
N GLN A 31 -28.94 8.91 6.50
CA GLN A 31 -28.37 9.24 5.20
C GLN A 31 -26.90 9.64 5.36
N ASN A 32 -26.06 9.17 4.44
CA ASN A 32 -24.67 9.61 4.33
C ASN A 32 -24.25 9.56 2.86
N LEU A 33 -23.45 10.55 2.40
CA LEU A 33 -22.96 10.61 1.01
C LEU A 33 -24.06 10.42 -0.06
N GLY A 34 -25.27 10.94 0.20
CA GLY A 34 -26.41 10.87 -0.73
C GLY A 34 -27.09 9.50 -0.82
N VAL A 35 -26.85 8.58 0.11
CA VAL A 35 -27.44 7.23 0.16
C VAL A 35 -28.06 7.00 1.54
N ALA A 36 -29.21 6.32 1.59
CA ALA A 36 -29.81 5.87 2.85
C ALA A 36 -29.24 4.51 3.28
N TYR A 37 -28.98 4.37 4.57
CA TYR A 37 -28.43 3.15 5.17
C TYR A 37 -29.22 2.77 6.41
N GLN A 38 -29.50 1.47 6.56
CA GLN A 38 -30.11 0.90 7.75
C GLN A 38 -29.05 0.21 8.60
N CYS A 39 -28.98 0.55 9.88
CA CYS A 39 -28.14 -0.14 10.84
C CYS A 39 -28.61 -1.60 10.99
N THR A 40 -27.70 -2.56 10.84
CA THR A 40 -27.98 -4.00 11.03
C THR A 40 -27.33 -4.55 12.30
N VAL A 41 -26.31 -3.85 12.85
CA VAL A 41 -25.61 -4.22 14.08
C VAL A 41 -25.40 -2.97 14.95
N GLY A 42 -26.35 -2.66 15.85
CA GLY A 42 -26.39 -1.42 16.63
C GLY A 42 -25.07 -1.02 17.32
N GLY A 43 -24.41 -1.99 17.95
CA GLY A 43 -23.11 -1.76 18.60
C GLY A 43 -22.04 -1.25 17.63
N TRP A 44 -22.01 -1.76 16.40
CA TRP A 44 -21.01 -1.35 15.38
C TRP A 44 -21.41 -0.08 14.65
N CYS A 45 -22.71 0.13 14.42
CA CYS A 45 -23.23 1.39 13.86
C CYS A 45 -22.83 2.61 14.69
N SER A 46 -22.73 2.41 16.01
CA SER A 46 -22.41 3.45 16.98
C SER A 46 -20.90 3.75 17.13
N VAL A 47 -20.01 2.93 16.54
CA VAL A 47 -18.55 3.07 16.73
C VAL A 47 -17.96 4.23 15.95
N GLY A 48 -18.55 4.57 14.80
CA GLY A 48 -17.96 5.62 13.96
C GLY A 48 -16.81 5.15 13.07
N GLY A 49 -16.19 6.10 12.37
CA GLY A 49 -14.96 5.91 11.58
C GLY A 49 -15.00 4.69 10.64
N PRO A 50 -14.33 3.56 10.98
CA PRO A 50 -14.36 2.32 10.19
C PRO A 50 -15.76 1.82 9.81
N TYR A 51 -16.77 2.05 10.64
CA TYR A 51 -18.14 1.60 10.41
C TYR A 51 -19.05 2.72 9.89
N ALA A 52 -18.52 3.89 9.53
CA ALA A 52 -19.34 4.99 8.99
C ALA A 52 -20.05 4.57 7.69
N PRO A 53 -21.39 4.65 7.61
CA PRO A 53 -22.18 4.09 6.50
C PRO A 53 -21.77 4.69 5.16
N GLY A 54 -21.34 3.86 4.20
CA GLY A 54 -20.91 4.31 2.87
C GLY A 54 -19.52 4.94 2.80
N ALA A 55 -18.81 5.12 3.92
CA ALA A 55 -17.51 5.80 3.98
C ALA A 55 -16.41 4.97 4.63
N GLY A 56 -16.70 4.29 5.75
CA GLY A 56 -15.73 3.49 6.50
C GLY A 56 -15.46 2.12 5.87
N TRP A 57 -14.23 1.62 5.91
CA TRP A 57 -13.84 0.37 5.24
C TRP A 57 -14.61 -0.89 5.70
N ALA A 58 -15.25 -0.85 6.87
CA ALA A 58 -16.06 -1.93 7.45
C ALA A 58 -17.56 -1.58 7.49
N TRP A 59 -18.01 -0.54 6.79
CA TRP A 59 -19.38 -0.03 6.90
C TRP A 59 -20.43 -1.10 6.58
N ASN A 60 -20.16 -1.98 5.62
CA ASN A 60 -21.05 -3.05 5.18
C ASN A 60 -21.24 -4.17 6.22
N ASN A 61 -20.41 -4.18 7.27
CA ASN A 61 -20.56 -5.09 8.41
C ASN A 61 -21.56 -4.56 9.44
N ALA A 62 -21.80 -3.24 9.47
CA ALA A 62 -22.68 -2.58 10.42
C ALA A 62 -23.97 -2.04 9.78
N TRP A 63 -23.95 -1.73 8.48
CA TRP A 63 -25.05 -1.09 7.77
C TRP A 63 -25.39 -1.82 6.46
N SER A 64 -26.67 -1.81 6.11
CA SER A 64 -27.16 -2.19 4.79
C SER A 64 -27.53 -0.94 3.99
N SER A 65 -27.17 -0.89 2.70
CA SER A 65 -27.57 0.20 1.81
C SER A 65 -29.02 0.01 1.37
N LEU A 66 -29.83 1.06 1.51
CA LEU A 66 -31.24 1.09 1.10
C LEU A 66 -31.46 1.75 -0.27
N GLY A 67 -30.44 2.41 -0.82
CA GLY A 67 -30.49 3.08 -2.12
C GLY A 67 -30.19 4.58 -2.05
N ALA A 68 -29.88 5.17 -3.20
CA ALA A 68 -29.56 6.59 -3.32
C ALA A 68 -30.78 7.47 -2.96
N CYS A 69 -30.54 8.57 -2.27
CA CYS A 69 -31.58 9.54 -1.92
C CYS A 69 -32.11 10.21 -3.19
N GLY A 70 -33.33 9.85 -3.60
CA GLY A 70 -34.01 10.44 -4.76
C GLY A 70 -35.29 11.15 -4.35
N SER A 71 -35.42 12.42 -4.72
CA SER A 71 -36.64 13.20 -4.49
C SER A 71 -37.71 12.83 -5.52
N THR A 72 -38.88 12.41 -5.07
CA THR A 72 -40.07 12.24 -5.93
C THR A 72 -40.76 13.58 -6.16
N GLY A 73 -40.76 14.06 -7.42
CA GLY A 73 -41.63 15.09 -8.03
C GLY A 73 -41.16 16.55 -7.85
N GLY A 74 -41.10 17.45 -8.84
CA GLY A 74 -41.51 17.55 -10.26
C GLY A 74 -41.03 18.92 -10.81
N PRO A 75 -41.20 19.27 -12.10
CA PRO A 75 -40.21 20.02 -12.87
C PRO A 75 -40.39 21.54 -12.88
N SER A 76 -39.27 22.27 -12.88
CA SER A 76 -39.22 23.62 -13.44
C SER A 76 -37.82 23.91 -14.00
N SER A 77 -37.80 24.07 -15.31
CA SER A 77 -36.71 24.61 -16.11
C SER A 77 -36.43 26.05 -15.74
N SER A 78 -35.15 26.39 -15.54
CA SER A 78 -34.61 27.68 -15.95
C SER A 78 -33.13 27.54 -16.26
N SER A 79 -32.87 27.52 -17.56
CA SER A 79 -31.59 27.84 -18.17
C SER A 79 -31.14 29.25 -17.76
N SER A 80 -29.90 29.37 -17.30
CA SER A 80 -29.13 30.60 -17.43
C SER A 80 -27.73 30.24 -17.91
N SER A 81 -27.59 30.37 -19.22
CA SER A 81 -26.33 30.47 -19.95
C SER A 81 -25.53 31.69 -19.50
N SER A 82 -24.25 31.49 -19.23
CA SER A 82 -23.23 32.52 -19.42
C SER A 82 -22.07 31.93 -20.22
N SER A 83 -22.04 32.32 -21.49
CA SER A 83 -20.98 32.04 -22.46
C SER A 83 -19.68 32.69 -22.04
N GLY A 84 -18.55 32.00 -22.26
CA GLY A 84 -17.22 32.56 -22.06
C GLY A 84 -16.09 31.66 -22.56
N ASN A 85 -15.84 31.74 -23.87
CA ASN A 85 -14.62 31.38 -24.63
C ASN A 85 -14.08 29.95 -24.67
N ASN A 86 -14.14 29.40 -25.88
CA ASN A 86 -13.31 28.31 -26.39
C ASN A 86 -11.83 28.71 -26.45
N ASN A 87 -10.94 27.86 -25.94
CA ASN A 87 -9.68 27.52 -26.62
C ASN A 87 -9.20 26.11 -26.22
N GLY A 88 -8.51 25.44 -27.14
CA GLY A 88 -8.34 23.99 -27.22
C GLY A 88 -7.57 23.28 -26.09
N GLY A 89 -7.83 21.97 -26.01
CA GLY A 89 -7.18 21.00 -25.13
C GLY A 89 -8.23 20.14 -24.45
N GLY A 90 -8.34 18.85 -24.78
CA GLY A 90 -9.30 17.95 -24.13
C GLY A 90 -9.09 17.97 -22.61
N SER A 91 -10.08 18.46 -21.85
CA SER A 91 -9.96 18.59 -20.40
C SER A 91 -10.57 17.36 -19.72
N CYS A 92 -9.78 16.72 -18.86
CA CYS A 92 -10.27 15.71 -17.93
C CYS A 92 -10.20 16.26 -16.50
N ALA A 93 -11.22 15.97 -15.69
CA ALA A 93 -11.37 16.51 -14.35
C ALA A 93 -10.28 16.00 -13.40
N ASN A 94 -9.95 16.77 -12.37
CA ASN A 94 -9.06 16.30 -11.30
C ASN A 94 -9.75 15.16 -10.53
N TRP A 95 -8.97 14.14 -10.18
CA TRP A 95 -9.45 13.08 -9.29
C TRP A 95 -9.81 13.68 -7.93
N THR A 96 -10.94 13.25 -7.39
CA THR A 96 -11.47 13.66 -6.10
C THR A 96 -11.72 12.41 -5.29
N ALA A 97 -11.12 12.34 -4.10
CA ALA A 97 -11.23 11.18 -3.21
C ALA A 97 -12.70 10.86 -2.89
N GLY A 98 -13.07 9.58 -2.97
CA GLY A 98 -14.43 9.11 -2.67
C GLY A 98 -15.50 9.47 -3.71
N THR A 99 -15.12 10.07 -4.85
CA THR A 99 -16.04 10.30 -5.98
C THR A 99 -16.14 9.04 -6.84
N TYR A 100 -17.36 8.61 -7.16
CA TYR A 100 -17.55 7.44 -8.02
C TYR A 100 -17.24 7.77 -9.49
N TYR A 101 -16.44 6.92 -10.15
CA TYR A 101 -16.04 7.01 -11.54
C TYR A 101 -16.44 5.75 -12.31
N ASN A 102 -17.21 5.92 -13.39
CA ASN A 102 -17.54 4.82 -14.30
C ASN A 102 -16.31 4.34 -15.08
N VAL A 103 -16.37 3.10 -15.59
CA VAL A 103 -15.34 2.55 -16.50
C VAL A 103 -15.11 3.50 -17.67
N GLY A 104 -13.84 3.74 -18.02
CA GLY A 104 -13.42 4.57 -19.13
C GLY A 104 -13.22 6.05 -18.80
N VAL A 105 -13.67 6.53 -17.63
CA VAL A 105 -13.42 7.92 -17.20
C VAL A 105 -11.93 8.14 -17.00
N VAL A 106 -11.41 9.24 -17.55
CA VAL A 106 -10.03 9.69 -17.34
C VAL A 106 -10.03 10.85 -16.35
N VAL A 107 -9.12 10.81 -15.38
CA VAL A 107 -8.92 11.85 -14.37
C VAL A 107 -7.46 12.28 -14.31
N ARG A 108 -7.21 13.51 -13.86
CA ARG A 108 -5.87 14.00 -13.56
C ARG A 108 -5.58 13.82 -12.06
N TYR A 109 -4.45 13.20 -11.73
CA TYR A 109 -4.00 13.01 -10.35
C TYR A 109 -2.47 13.07 -10.28
N ASN A 110 -1.92 13.85 -9.35
CA ASN A 110 -0.47 14.05 -9.19
C ASN A 110 0.28 14.34 -10.51
N ASN A 111 -0.28 15.24 -11.31
CA ASN A 111 0.27 15.67 -12.60
C ASN A 111 0.34 14.59 -13.72
N ALA A 112 -0.30 13.44 -13.51
CA ALA A 112 -0.47 12.37 -14.49
C ALA A 112 -1.96 12.11 -14.79
N TYR A 113 -2.24 11.28 -15.80
CA TYR A 113 -3.59 10.94 -16.24
C TYR A 113 -3.88 9.46 -16.03
N TYR A 114 -5.06 9.13 -15.51
CA TYR A 114 -5.46 7.76 -15.21
C TYR A 114 -6.86 7.47 -15.73
N ARG A 115 -7.03 6.32 -16.38
CA ARG A 115 -8.32 5.82 -16.87
C ARG A 115 -8.86 4.74 -15.94
N ALA A 116 -10.14 4.81 -15.60
CA ALA A 116 -10.82 3.77 -14.85
C ALA A 116 -10.98 2.50 -15.71
N LYS A 117 -10.28 1.41 -15.37
CA LYS A 117 -10.43 0.09 -16.01
C LYS A 117 -11.68 -0.64 -15.54
N ASN A 118 -12.06 -0.40 -14.30
CA ASN A 118 -13.23 -0.97 -13.62
C ASN A 118 -14.02 0.15 -12.94
N ALA A 119 -15.32 -0.05 -12.71
CA ALA A 119 -16.14 0.95 -12.04
C ALA A 119 -15.60 1.20 -10.63
N ASN A 120 -15.38 2.47 -10.30
CA ASN A 120 -14.49 2.86 -9.21
C ASN A 120 -15.20 3.78 -8.21
N PRO A 121 -15.34 3.37 -6.93
CA PRO A 121 -15.92 4.19 -5.86
C PRO A 121 -15.11 5.43 -5.41
N GLY A 122 -14.05 5.80 -6.10
CA GLY A 122 -13.19 6.93 -5.75
C GLY A 122 -11.91 6.54 -5.03
N TYR A 123 -11.41 5.34 -5.29
CA TYR A 123 -10.08 4.89 -4.85
C TYR A 123 -8.97 5.65 -5.58
N ASP A 124 -7.83 5.80 -4.91
CA ASP A 124 -6.68 6.56 -5.39
C ASP A 124 -6.04 5.91 -6.65
N PRO A 125 -5.78 6.69 -7.73
CA PRO A 125 -5.15 6.23 -8.97
C PRO A 125 -3.79 5.54 -8.85
N VAL A 126 -3.02 5.77 -7.78
CA VAL A 126 -1.69 5.15 -7.59
C VAL A 126 -1.67 4.01 -6.57
N ILE A 127 -2.75 3.81 -5.81
CA ILE A 127 -2.82 2.75 -4.79
C ILE A 127 -3.33 1.43 -5.40
N SER A 128 -4.18 1.49 -6.44
CA SER A 128 -4.82 0.30 -7.01
C SER A 128 -4.80 0.27 -8.54
N THR A 129 -3.89 -0.54 -9.09
CA THR A 129 -3.80 -0.86 -10.52
C THR A 129 -4.94 -1.76 -11.03
N TRP A 130 -5.80 -2.23 -10.12
CA TRP A 130 -7.03 -2.93 -10.47
C TRP A 130 -8.11 -1.97 -11.00
N PHE A 131 -8.26 -0.79 -10.40
CA PHE A 131 -9.27 0.18 -10.82
C PHE A 131 -8.77 1.18 -11.86
N TRP A 132 -7.47 1.50 -11.86
CA TRP A 132 -6.90 2.54 -12.72
C TRP A 132 -5.75 2.02 -13.60
N GLU A 133 -5.64 2.58 -14.80
CA GLU A 133 -4.44 2.48 -15.65
C GLU A 133 -3.90 3.85 -16.03
N PRO A 134 -2.58 4.03 -16.15
CA PRO A 134 -2.00 5.28 -16.64
C PRO A 134 -2.28 5.48 -18.13
N VAL A 135 -2.49 6.72 -18.56
CA VAL A 135 -2.66 7.10 -19.97
C VAL A 135 -1.82 8.33 -20.31
N ALA A 136 -1.41 8.46 -21.58
CA ALA A 136 -0.53 9.55 -22.01
C ALA A 136 -1.20 10.93 -21.99
N SER A 137 -2.52 10.99 -22.24
CA SER A 137 -3.28 12.24 -22.29
C SER A 137 -4.78 12.01 -22.10
N CYS A 138 -5.53 13.09 -21.86
CA CYS A 138 -7.00 13.03 -21.91
C CYS A 138 -7.48 12.66 -23.34
N PRO A 139 -8.64 11.99 -23.49
CA PRO A 139 -9.21 11.70 -24.81
C PRO A 139 -9.56 12.99 -25.57
N GLY A 140 -9.20 13.07 -26.86
CA GLY A 140 -9.52 14.20 -27.74
C GLY A 140 -8.37 15.16 -28.07
N GLY A 141 -7.16 14.93 -27.54
CA GLY A 141 -5.95 15.63 -27.95
C GLY A 141 -5.24 14.88 -29.08
N ASN A 142 -5.36 15.37 -30.32
CA ASN A 142 -4.48 14.93 -31.40
C ASN A 142 -3.14 15.63 -31.21
N ASN A 143 -2.04 14.89 -31.07
CA ASN A 143 -0.73 15.46 -31.34
C ASN A 143 0.16 14.45 -32.06
N SER A 144 0.11 14.55 -33.38
CA SER A 144 1.18 14.17 -34.28
C SER A 144 2.36 15.11 -34.05
N SER A 145 3.50 14.59 -33.60
CA SER A 145 4.80 15.24 -33.79
C SER A 145 5.84 14.18 -34.09
N SER A 146 6.10 14.04 -35.38
CA SER A 146 7.23 13.36 -35.99
C SER A 146 8.53 14.12 -35.78
N SER A 147 9.62 13.43 -35.42
CA SER A 147 10.95 13.73 -35.96
C SER A 147 11.97 12.61 -35.69
N SER A 148 12.33 11.97 -36.82
CA SER A 148 13.66 11.49 -37.21
C SER A 148 14.37 10.41 -36.38
N SER A 149 14.34 9.21 -36.94
CA SER A 149 15.36 8.17 -36.83
C SER A 149 16.75 8.67 -37.23
N ASN A 150 17.77 8.36 -36.43
CA ASN A 150 19.12 8.11 -36.91
C ASN A 150 19.71 6.90 -36.16
N ASN A 151 19.97 5.83 -36.90
CA ASN A 151 20.80 4.72 -36.46
C ASN A 151 22.28 5.11 -36.61
N ASN A 152 23.08 5.05 -35.54
CA ASN A 152 24.42 4.48 -35.61
C ASN A 152 24.90 4.06 -34.21
N GLY A 153 25.42 2.85 -34.09
CA GLY A 153 25.97 2.33 -32.84
C GLY A 153 27.34 2.94 -32.52
N GLY A 154 27.60 3.17 -31.23
CA GLY A 154 28.95 3.13 -30.66
C GLY A 154 29.68 4.44 -30.39
N SER A 155 29.02 5.47 -29.83
CA SER A 155 29.68 6.55 -29.05
C SER A 155 28.62 7.48 -28.45
N CYS A 156 28.70 7.81 -27.17
CA CYS A 156 27.81 8.80 -26.55
C CYS A 156 28.24 10.23 -26.91
N PRO A 157 27.30 11.15 -27.12
CA PRO A 157 27.62 12.57 -27.36
C PRO A 157 28.35 13.21 -26.17
N GLN A 158 29.25 14.18 -26.42
CA GLN A 158 29.83 15.01 -25.36
C GLN A 158 28.76 15.89 -24.73
N TRP A 159 28.79 16.05 -23.41
CA TRP A 159 27.89 16.95 -22.70
C TRP A 159 28.15 18.40 -23.12
N THR A 160 27.07 19.14 -23.33
CA THR A 160 27.08 20.55 -23.74
C THR A 160 26.19 21.35 -22.77
N ALA A 161 26.75 22.40 -22.18
CA ALA A 161 26.05 23.25 -21.22
C ALA A 161 24.76 23.85 -21.81
N GLY A 162 23.66 23.77 -21.07
CA GLY A 162 22.36 24.33 -21.46
C GLY A 162 21.59 23.54 -22.52
N THR A 163 22.02 22.32 -22.87
CA THR A 163 21.29 21.41 -23.77
C THR A 163 20.35 20.50 -22.98
N ASN A 164 19.09 20.35 -23.39
CA ASN A 164 18.15 19.45 -22.72
C ASN A 164 18.47 17.97 -23.04
N TYR A 165 18.51 17.11 -22.02
CA TYR A 165 18.74 15.67 -22.10
C TYR A 165 17.60 14.92 -21.43
N TYR A 166 17.00 13.92 -22.09
CA TYR A 166 15.90 13.14 -21.52
C TYR A 166 16.42 12.00 -20.66
N ALA A 167 15.63 11.52 -19.70
CA ALA A 167 15.97 10.35 -18.90
C ALA A 167 16.40 9.15 -19.77
N GLY A 168 17.51 8.52 -19.40
CA GLY A 168 18.18 7.44 -20.13
C GLY A 168 19.19 7.89 -21.19
N ASN A 169 19.29 9.19 -21.51
CA ASN A 169 20.34 9.69 -22.39
C ASN A 169 21.71 9.58 -21.72
N VAL A 170 22.73 9.08 -22.42
CA VAL A 170 24.10 8.96 -21.90
C VAL A 170 25.01 9.95 -22.62
N VAL A 171 25.85 10.66 -21.87
CA VAL A 171 26.80 11.67 -22.38
C VAL A 171 28.21 11.42 -21.83
N VAL A 172 29.23 11.92 -22.51
CA VAL A 172 30.62 11.98 -21.99
C VAL A 172 30.90 13.38 -21.46
N PHE A 173 31.45 13.47 -20.26
CA PHE A 173 31.88 14.73 -19.65
C PHE A 173 33.21 14.54 -18.93
N ASN A 174 34.22 15.34 -19.28
CA ASN A 174 35.58 15.26 -18.75
C ASN A 174 36.18 13.84 -18.77
N GLY A 175 35.85 13.05 -19.81
CA GLY A 175 36.38 11.70 -20.01
C GLY A 175 35.60 10.57 -19.31
N SER A 176 34.53 10.89 -18.56
CA SER A 176 33.66 9.93 -17.87
C SER A 176 32.26 9.91 -18.48
N TYR A 177 31.52 8.81 -18.31
CA TYR A 177 30.17 8.62 -18.86
C TYR A 177 29.10 8.86 -17.80
N PHE A 178 28.03 9.54 -18.18
CA PHE A 178 26.91 9.87 -17.29
C PHE A 178 25.57 9.64 -17.99
N MET A 179 24.65 8.95 -17.35
CA MET A 179 23.29 8.72 -17.82
C MET A 179 22.32 9.65 -17.09
N ALA A 180 21.43 10.28 -17.84
CA ALA A 180 20.41 11.14 -17.24
C ALA A 180 19.39 10.26 -16.50
N GLU A 181 19.22 10.42 -15.19
CA GLU A 181 18.16 9.70 -14.46
C GLU A 181 16.78 10.35 -14.67
N HIS A 182 16.80 11.66 -15.01
CA HIS A 182 15.63 12.50 -15.22
C HIS A 182 15.86 13.48 -16.38
N ASP A 183 14.79 14.03 -16.93
CA ASP A 183 14.87 15.08 -17.94
C ASP A 183 15.64 16.30 -17.39
N ASN A 184 16.79 16.59 -17.98
CA ASN A 184 17.74 17.56 -17.51
C ASN A 184 17.87 18.72 -18.51
N PRO A 185 17.64 19.99 -18.13
CA PRO A 185 17.76 21.13 -19.02
C PRO A 185 19.21 21.60 -19.30
N GLY A 186 20.20 20.72 -19.14
CA GLY A 186 21.60 20.98 -19.47
C GLY A 186 22.48 21.39 -18.29
N TYR A 187 22.14 20.91 -17.08
CA TYR A 187 22.97 21.02 -15.89
C TYR A 187 24.19 20.09 -15.94
N ASP A 188 25.30 20.52 -15.34
CA ASP A 188 26.61 19.87 -15.34
C ASP A 188 26.58 18.49 -14.64
N PRO A 189 27.13 17.42 -15.25
CA PRO A 189 27.15 16.06 -14.70
C PRO A 189 27.86 15.88 -13.35
N THR A 190 28.74 16.81 -12.97
CA THR A 190 29.48 16.74 -11.70
C THR A 190 28.85 17.60 -10.60
N ILE A 191 27.96 18.53 -10.96
CA ILE A 191 27.29 19.42 -10.00
C ILE A 191 26.02 18.78 -9.44
N SER A 192 25.34 17.93 -10.21
CA SER A 192 24.06 17.35 -9.79
C SER A 192 23.95 15.86 -10.08
N THR A 193 24.07 15.06 -9.02
CA THR A 193 23.79 13.60 -9.03
C THR A 193 22.29 13.29 -9.06
N TRP A 194 21.43 14.30 -9.06
CA TRP A 194 19.97 14.15 -9.23
C TRP A 194 19.61 13.96 -10.70
N PHE A 195 20.27 14.69 -11.60
CA PHE A 195 20.01 14.55 -13.03
C PHE A 195 20.90 13.51 -13.69
N TRP A 196 22.09 13.23 -13.14
CA TRP A 196 23.10 12.38 -13.78
C TRP A 196 23.61 11.28 -12.85
N GLU A 197 23.55 10.03 -13.32
CA GLU A 197 24.21 8.87 -12.71
C GLU A 197 25.49 8.53 -13.50
N PRO A 198 26.64 8.29 -12.83
CA PRO A 198 27.84 7.78 -13.50
C PRO A 198 27.60 6.36 -14.02
N VAL A 199 27.97 6.10 -15.27
CA VAL A 199 27.87 4.77 -15.87
C VAL A 199 29.23 4.29 -16.37
N ALA A 200 29.43 2.97 -16.35
CA ALA A 200 30.71 2.38 -16.74
C ALA A 200 30.99 2.50 -18.25
N SER A 201 29.95 2.65 -19.07
CA SER A 201 30.06 2.80 -20.51
C SER A 201 28.82 3.42 -21.12
N CYS A 202 28.89 3.74 -22.41
CA CYS A 202 27.76 4.18 -23.23
C CYS A 202 26.61 3.19 -23.36
N SER A 203 26.84 1.94 -22.97
CA SER A 203 25.81 0.90 -22.94
C SER A 203 25.32 0.86 -21.49
N GLY A 204 24.14 1.42 -21.21
CA GLY A 204 23.55 1.54 -19.87
C GLY A 204 23.39 0.19 -19.14
N GLY A 205 24.49 -0.33 -18.60
CA GLY A 205 24.58 -1.62 -17.96
C GLY A 205 25.59 -1.62 -16.83
N ASN A 206 25.05 -1.71 -15.61
CA ASN A 206 25.62 -2.25 -14.38
C ASN A 206 27.12 -2.04 -14.10
N ASN A 207 27.44 -1.11 -13.18
CA ASN A 207 28.20 -1.46 -11.97
C ASN A 207 28.14 -0.33 -10.92
N SER A 208 27.55 -0.61 -9.76
CA SER A 208 27.45 0.33 -8.63
C SER A 208 28.51 0.03 -7.56
N SER A 209 29.10 1.10 -7.00
CA SER A 209 29.75 1.11 -5.69
C SER A 209 29.41 2.40 -4.94
N SER A 210 28.56 2.30 -3.89
CA SER A 210 28.51 3.02 -2.59
C SER A 210 28.88 4.52 -2.51
N SER A 211 28.19 5.44 -1.80
CA SER A 211 27.21 5.37 -0.70
C SER A 211 26.74 6.79 -0.30
N SER A 212 25.50 6.90 0.24
CA SER A 212 24.95 7.91 1.19
C SER A 212 24.86 9.39 0.75
N SER A 213 23.73 10.13 0.81
CA SER A 213 22.47 9.96 1.54
C SER A 213 21.30 10.75 0.93
N THR A 214 20.11 10.12 0.92
CA THR A 214 18.74 10.68 1.01
C THR A 214 18.20 11.67 -0.03
N GLY A 215 17.33 11.14 -0.92
CA GLY A 215 16.04 11.76 -1.26
C GLY A 215 15.63 11.62 -2.72
N GLY A 216 14.75 10.66 -3.06
CA GLY A 216 14.12 10.59 -4.39
C GLY A 216 13.40 9.28 -4.73
N GLY A 217 13.79 8.16 -4.12
CA GLY A 217 13.07 6.89 -4.31
C GLY A 217 11.78 6.81 -3.51
N THR A 218 10.74 6.22 -4.09
CA THR A 218 9.48 5.87 -3.39
C THR A 218 9.46 4.39 -3.00
N GLY A 219 8.78 4.04 -1.91
CA GLY A 219 8.60 2.66 -1.47
C GLY A 219 9.74 2.10 -0.61
N PHE A 220 9.57 0.85 -0.16
CA PHE A 220 10.45 0.20 0.81
C PHE A 220 11.94 0.18 0.41
N ALA A 221 12.26 -0.09 -0.87
CA ALA A 221 13.64 -0.19 -1.34
C ALA A 221 14.41 1.15 -1.27
N ALA A 222 13.72 2.27 -1.19
CA ALA A 222 14.33 3.58 -0.96
C ALA A 222 14.70 3.81 0.52
N ILE A 223 14.15 3.00 1.42
CA ILE A 223 14.35 3.10 2.88
C ILE A 223 15.38 2.08 3.36
N VAL A 224 15.29 0.84 2.86
CA VAL A 224 16.16 -0.27 3.24
C VAL A 224 16.77 -0.84 1.98
N ASN A 225 18.09 -0.71 1.83
CA ASN A 225 18.81 -1.37 0.73
C ASN A 225 19.24 -2.80 1.09
N GLN A 226 19.72 -3.56 0.10
CA GLN A 226 20.12 -4.96 0.31
C GLN A 226 21.27 -5.12 1.30
N ALA A 227 22.23 -4.18 1.35
CA ALA A 227 23.34 -4.25 2.29
C ALA A 227 22.86 -4.07 3.75
N GLN A 228 21.94 -3.13 3.98
CA GLN A 228 21.30 -2.93 5.28
C GLN A 228 20.47 -4.14 5.68
N PHE A 229 19.69 -4.72 4.76
CA PHE A 229 18.96 -5.96 5.02
C PHE A 229 19.91 -7.12 5.39
N ASN A 230 21.04 -7.27 4.69
CA ASN A 230 22.05 -8.27 5.03
C ASN A 230 22.69 -8.00 6.40
N GLN A 231 22.90 -6.74 6.77
CA GLN A 231 23.43 -6.35 8.08
C GLN A 231 22.45 -6.65 9.22
N MET A 232 21.15 -6.45 8.99
CA MET A 232 20.09 -6.80 9.95
C MET A 232 19.97 -8.31 10.14
N PHE A 233 20.22 -9.08 9.07
CA PHE A 233 19.97 -10.53 9.03
C PHE A 233 21.18 -11.32 8.49
N PRO A 234 22.31 -11.33 9.21
CA PRO A 234 23.55 -11.95 8.75
C PRO A 234 23.49 -13.49 8.69
N ASN A 235 22.65 -14.10 9.54
CA ASN A 235 22.53 -15.56 9.68
C ASN A 235 21.21 -16.12 9.12
N ARG A 236 20.47 -15.33 8.33
CA ARG A 236 19.16 -15.76 7.82
C ARG A 236 19.26 -16.99 6.93
N ASN A 237 18.16 -17.74 6.89
CA ASN A 237 17.96 -18.75 5.88
C ASN A 237 17.94 -18.12 4.47
N SER A 238 18.57 -18.77 3.49
CA SER A 238 18.60 -18.31 2.09
C SER A 238 17.22 -18.19 1.45
N PHE A 239 16.20 -18.85 2.01
CA PHE A 239 14.80 -18.65 1.65
C PHE A 239 14.37 -17.18 1.72
N TYR A 240 14.79 -16.45 2.77
CA TYR A 240 14.39 -15.05 2.97
C TYR A 240 15.27 -14.12 2.13
N THR A 241 14.85 -13.89 0.88
CA THR A 241 15.55 -13.01 -0.04
C THR A 241 15.10 -11.55 0.10
N TYR A 242 16.04 -10.62 -0.09
CA TYR A 242 15.73 -9.18 -0.15
C TYR A 242 14.81 -8.85 -1.34
N SER A 243 15.04 -9.46 -2.50
CA SER A 243 14.19 -9.28 -3.68
C SER A 243 12.75 -9.76 -3.42
N GLY A 244 12.55 -10.87 -2.70
CA GLY A 244 11.24 -11.32 -2.28
C GLY A 244 10.53 -10.32 -1.37
N LEU A 245 11.25 -9.69 -0.45
CA LEU A 245 10.70 -8.64 0.42
C LEU A 245 10.33 -7.38 -0.37
N VAL A 246 11.20 -6.91 -1.27
CA VAL A 246 10.90 -5.76 -2.13
C VAL A 246 9.67 -6.04 -3.01
N ALA A 247 9.60 -7.21 -3.63
CA ALA A 247 8.45 -7.62 -4.44
C ALA A 247 7.15 -7.66 -3.61
N ALA A 248 7.20 -8.16 -2.38
CA ALA A 248 6.06 -8.15 -1.48
C ALA A 248 5.66 -6.72 -1.06
N ALA A 249 6.63 -5.88 -0.72
CA ALA A 249 6.39 -4.48 -0.34
C ALA A 249 5.73 -3.69 -1.48
N ASN A 250 6.05 -3.98 -2.74
CA ASN A 250 5.38 -3.36 -3.89
C ASN A 250 3.89 -3.71 -4.00
N THR A 251 3.41 -4.76 -3.31
CA THR A 251 1.97 -5.07 -3.21
C THR A 251 1.26 -4.31 -2.09
N PHE A 252 2.01 -3.58 -1.25
CA PHE A 252 1.52 -2.74 -0.15
C PHE A 252 2.14 -1.33 -0.26
N PRO A 253 1.71 -0.49 -1.20
CA PRO A 253 2.42 0.76 -1.57
C PRO A 253 2.54 1.80 -0.46
N ALA A 254 1.77 1.68 0.63
CA ALA A 254 1.87 2.51 1.83
C ALA A 254 2.96 2.04 2.82
N PHE A 255 3.35 0.76 2.78
CA PHE A 255 4.34 0.20 3.70
C PHE A 255 5.70 0.86 3.50
N ALA A 256 6.25 1.43 4.58
CA ALA A 256 7.49 2.19 4.58
C ALA A 256 7.49 3.35 3.56
N ASN A 257 6.30 3.85 3.20
CA ASN A 257 6.13 4.92 2.22
C ASN A 257 5.15 6.02 2.70
N THR A 258 4.64 5.90 3.93
CA THR A 258 3.74 6.87 4.55
C THR A 258 4.50 7.76 5.55
N GLY A 259 4.23 9.07 5.51
CA GLY A 259 4.83 10.05 6.41
C GLY A 259 6.24 10.49 6.00
N ASP A 260 6.90 11.24 6.88
CA ASP A 260 8.26 11.71 6.64
C ASP A 260 9.28 10.55 6.59
N ILE A 261 10.52 10.85 6.19
CA ILE A 261 11.58 9.84 6.07
C ILE A 261 11.87 9.10 7.38
N GLN A 262 11.71 9.76 8.54
CA GLN A 262 11.94 9.15 9.84
C GLN A 262 10.81 8.18 10.19
N VAL A 263 9.54 8.54 9.90
CA VAL A 263 8.40 7.61 10.04
C VAL A 263 8.59 6.38 9.17
N ARG A 264 8.98 6.56 7.90
CA ARG A 264 9.22 5.46 6.97
C ARG A 264 10.34 4.52 7.43
N LYS A 265 11.46 5.08 7.91
CA LYS A 265 12.55 4.30 8.53
C LYS A 265 12.09 3.56 9.78
N ARG A 266 11.32 4.22 10.66
CA ARG A 266 10.74 3.60 11.86
C ARG A 266 9.84 2.43 11.50
N GLU A 267 8.98 2.59 10.50
CA GLU A 267 8.07 1.52 10.09
C GLU A 267 8.83 0.32 9.54
N ALA A 268 9.79 0.55 8.63
CA ALA A 268 10.62 -0.51 8.08
C ALA A 268 11.41 -1.25 9.18
N ALA A 269 12.05 -0.52 10.09
CA ALA A 269 12.77 -1.10 11.21
C ALA A 269 11.84 -1.87 12.17
N ALA A 270 10.66 -1.33 12.46
CA ALA A 270 9.69 -1.95 13.38
C ALA A 270 9.13 -3.27 12.83
N ALA A 271 8.78 -3.30 11.55
CA ALA A 271 8.32 -4.52 10.89
C ALA A 271 9.42 -5.58 10.89
N LEU A 272 10.62 -5.23 10.40
CA LEU A 272 11.76 -6.14 10.33
C LEU A 272 12.18 -6.65 11.72
N ALA A 273 12.15 -5.82 12.75
CA ALA A 273 12.50 -6.22 14.11
C ALA A 273 11.51 -7.23 14.69
N ASN A 274 10.20 -7.04 14.48
CA ASN A 274 9.21 -8.03 14.88
C ASN A 274 9.37 -9.34 14.10
N PHE A 275 9.58 -9.27 12.78
CA PHE A 275 9.80 -10.46 11.97
C PHE A 275 11.08 -11.20 12.37
N SER A 276 12.13 -10.48 12.76
CA SER A 276 13.34 -11.03 13.37
C SER A 276 13.01 -11.82 14.62
N HIS A 277 12.21 -11.24 15.53
CA HIS A 277 11.81 -11.88 16.77
C HIS A 277 11.01 -13.17 16.54
N GLU A 278 10.03 -13.15 15.63
CA GLU A 278 9.20 -14.33 15.33
C GLU A 278 9.99 -15.51 14.77
N THR A 279 11.10 -15.25 14.07
CA THR A 279 11.82 -16.25 13.26
C THR A 279 13.24 -16.53 13.75
N GLY A 280 13.65 -15.94 14.87
CA GLY A 280 15.03 -16.02 15.36
C GLY A 280 16.04 -15.40 14.39
N GLY A 281 15.75 -14.21 13.86
CA GLY A 281 16.61 -13.52 12.90
C GLY A 281 16.48 -14.06 11.47
N LEU A 282 15.27 -14.46 11.06
CA LEU A 282 14.96 -15.11 9.78
C LEU A 282 15.71 -16.43 9.58
N VAL A 283 16.05 -17.13 10.66
CA VAL A 283 16.65 -18.47 10.61
C VAL A 283 15.59 -19.53 10.32
N TYR A 284 14.43 -19.41 10.96
CA TYR A 284 13.35 -20.38 10.84
C TYR A 284 12.32 -19.97 9.77
N ILE A 285 12.02 -20.90 8.87
CA ILE A 285 10.92 -20.77 7.90
C ILE A 285 9.61 -21.26 8.51
N ASN A 286 9.70 -22.37 9.25
CA ASN A 286 8.57 -23.03 9.89
C ASN A 286 8.80 -23.00 11.40
N GLU A 287 7.70 -22.99 12.15
CA GLU A 287 7.67 -23.36 13.56
C GLU A 287 8.38 -24.72 13.76
N ILE A 288 9.13 -24.85 14.85
CA ILE A 288 9.89 -26.07 15.13
C ILE A 288 8.95 -27.24 15.50
N ALA A 289 7.96 -26.99 16.36
CA ALA A 289 7.04 -28.03 16.83
C ALA A 289 5.97 -28.41 15.78
N GLN A 290 5.71 -27.51 14.82
CA GLN A 290 4.78 -27.69 13.72
C GLN A 290 3.40 -28.18 14.19
N GLY A 291 2.78 -27.53 15.16
CA GLY A 291 1.45 -27.92 15.66
C GLY A 291 0.36 -28.04 14.57
N GLU A 292 -0.80 -28.59 14.92
CA GLU A 292 -1.90 -28.71 13.94
C GLU A 292 -2.54 -27.35 13.62
N TYR A 293 -2.75 -26.51 14.65
CA TYR A 293 -3.37 -25.17 14.55
C TYR A 293 -4.68 -25.17 13.75
N CYS A 294 -5.48 -26.21 13.98
CA CYS A 294 -6.80 -26.37 13.40
C CYS A 294 -7.86 -26.00 14.44
N SER A 295 -8.54 -24.86 14.26
CA SER A 295 -9.76 -24.59 15.03
C SER A 295 -10.94 -25.32 14.39
N GLY A 296 -11.76 -25.99 15.21
CA GLY A 296 -13.00 -26.63 14.73
C GLY A 296 -14.10 -25.65 14.34
N GLY A 297 -13.91 -24.34 14.59
CA GLY A 297 -14.83 -23.29 14.18
C GLY A 297 -14.77 -23.03 12.67
N ALA A 298 -15.93 -22.84 12.05
CA ALA A 298 -16.01 -22.50 10.63
C ALA A 298 -15.40 -21.12 10.37
N THR A 299 -14.52 -21.05 9.38
CA THR A 299 -13.98 -19.81 8.80
C THR A 299 -14.73 -19.50 7.50
N PRO A 300 -14.53 -18.35 6.84
CA PRO A 300 -15.04 -18.12 5.49
C PRO A 300 -14.60 -19.16 4.45
N CYS A 301 -13.50 -19.88 4.71
CA CYS A 301 -12.99 -20.97 3.87
C CYS A 301 -13.44 -22.36 4.35
N GLY A 302 -14.28 -22.43 5.39
CA GLY A 302 -14.71 -23.68 6.03
C GLY A 302 -13.88 -24.04 7.27
N VAL A 303 -14.01 -25.31 7.69
CA VAL A 303 -13.13 -25.92 8.71
C VAL A 303 -11.73 -26.17 8.12
N CYS A 304 -10.86 -26.89 8.81
CA CYS A 304 -9.53 -27.21 8.30
C CYS A 304 -9.58 -28.05 7.02
N ALA A 305 -8.74 -27.70 6.04
CA ALA A 305 -8.61 -28.49 4.83
C ALA A 305 -8.09 -29.90 5.17
N PRO A 306 -8.64 -30.97 4.55
CA PRO A 306 -8.23 -32.33 4.84
C PRO A 306 -6.71 -32.53 4.70
N GLY A 307 -6.09 -33.09 5.73
CA GLY A 307 -4.64 -33.40 5.75
C GLY A 307 -3.72 -32.18 5.85
N LYS A 308 -4.23 -30.98 6.14
CA LYS A 308 -3.43 -29.76 6.26
C LYS A 308 -3.21 -29.36 7.71
N ARG A 309 -2.04 -28.76 7.96
CA ARG A 309 -1.63 -28.19 9.26
C ARG A 309 -1.27 -26.73 9.08
N TYR A 310 -1.67 -25.91 10.04
CA TYR A 310 -1.58 -24.45 9.98
C TYR A 310 -0.61 -23.89 11.02
N TYR A 311 0.48 -24.60 11.31
CA TYR A 311 1.58 -24.12 12.14
C TYR A 311 2.23 -22.85 11.58
N GLY A 312 3.02 -22.20 12.43
CA GLY A 312 3.70 -20.96 12.07
C GLY A 312 4.60 -21.10 10.85
N ARG A 313 4.38 -20.27 9.82
CA ARG A 313 5.27 -20.17 8.65
C ARG A 313 5.58 -18.72 8.32
N GLY A 314 6.78 -18.50 7.80
CA GLY A 314 7.22 -17.21 7.26
C GLY A 314 7.52 -16.15 8.33
N PRO A 315 7.74 -14.88 7.90
CA PRO A 315 8.31 -13.83 8.74
C PRO A 315 7.45 -13.42 9.95
N ILE A 316 6.13 -13.61 9.88
CA ILE A 316 5.20 -13.33 10.98
C ILE A 316 4.75 -14.62 11.69
N GLN A 317 5.34 -15.77 11.34
CA GLN A 317 4.92 -17.08 11.83
C GLN A 317 3.40 -17.28 11.72
N LEU A 318 2.84 -17.03 10.52
CA LEU A 318 1.40 -17.11 10.28
C LEU A 318 0.88 -18.47 10.74
N SER A 319 -0.06 -18.46 11.68
CA SER A 319 -0.55 -19.65 12.37
C SER A 319 -2.08 -19.64 12.41
N TRP A 320 -2.69 -20.83 12.51
CA TRP A 320 -4.14 -21.07 12.52
C TRP A 320 -4.85 -21.02 11.17
N ASN A 321 -5.73 -22.01 10.93
CA ASN A 321 -6.56 -22.14 9.74
C ASN A 321 -7.32 -20.85 9.35
N TYR A 322 -7.85 -20.12 10.33
CA TYR A 322 -8.57 -18.87 10.06
C TYR A 322 -7.66 -17.76 9.53
N ASN A 323 -6.40 -17.65 10.01
CA ASN A 323 -5.46 -16.66 9.50
C ASN A 323 -4.94 -17.03 8.10
N TYR A 324 -4.69 -18.31 7.84
CA TYR A 324 -4.36 -18.76 6.47
C TYR A 324 -5.50 -18.50 5.51
N CYS A 325 -6.75 -18.73 5.92
CA CYS A 325 -7.94 -18.41 5.13
C CYS A 325 -8.03 -16.91 4.80
N THR A 326 -7.99 -16.04 5.81
CA THR A 326 -8.16 -14.60 5.62
C THR A 326 -6.98 -13.97 4.87
N ALA A 327 -5.75 -14.39 5.14
CA ALA A 327 -4.58 -13.97 4.38
C ALA A 327 -4.68 -14.41 2.91
N GLY A 328 -5.10 -15.67 2.67
CA GLY A 328 -5.26 -16.22 1.33
C GLY A 328 -6.28 -15.43 0.50
N GLN A 329 -7.46 -15.17 1.07
CA GLN A 329 -8.50 -14.36 0.44
C GLN A 329 -8.01 -12.95 0.10
N ALA A 330 -7.31 -12.28 1.02
CA ALA A 330 -6.79 -10.94 0.81
C ALA A 330 -5.68 -10.88 -0.26
N LEU A 331 -4.87 -11.94 -0.37
CA LEU A 331 -3.71 -11.98 -1.26
C LEU A 331 -4.00 -12.62 -2.63
N GLY A 332 -5.19 -13.19 -2.82
CA GLY A 332 -5.54 -13.97 -4.01
C GLY A 332 -4.79 -15.30 -4.07
N LEU A 333 -4.54 -15.93 -2.93
CA LEU A 333 -3.79 -17.17 -2.78
C LEU A 333 -4.64 -18.22 -2.04
N ASP A 334 -4.62 -19.47 -2.50
CA ASP A 334 -5.32 -20.55 -1.79
C ASP A 334 -4.46 -21.11 -0.64
N LEU A 335 -4.22 -20.27 0.37
CA LEU A 335 -3.43 -20.62 1.54
C LEU A 335 -4.17 -21.53 2.52
N TRP A 336 -5.51 -21.60 2.42
CA TRP A 336 -6.31 -22.53 3.22
C TRP A 336 -6.10 -23.98 2.77
N ALA A 337 -6.17 -24.26 1.46
CA ALA A 337 -5.91 -25.61 0.95
C ALA A 337 -4.41 -25.89 0.80
N ASN A 338 -3.59 -24.87 0.56
CA ASN A 338 -2.14 -24.99 0.33
C ASN A 338 -1.31 -24.08 1.26
N PRO A 339 -1.34 -24.30 2.59
CA PRO A 339 -0.61 -23.48 3.54
C PRO A 339 0.91 -23.51 3.34
N ASP A 340 1.45 -24.57 2.73
CA ASP A 340 2.89 -24.70 2.47
C ASP A 340 3.43 -23.69 1.44
N GLN A 341 2.56 -22.99 0.70
CA GLN A 341 3.01 -21.88 -0.17
C GLN A 341 3.79 -20.82 0.61
N VAL A 342 3.45 -20.61 1.89
CA VAL A 342 4.12 -19.65 2.79
C VAL A 342 5.56 -20.07 3.10
N SER A 343 5.89 -21.36 3.05
CA SER A 343 7.25 -21.87 3.29
C SER A 343 8.01 -22.28 2.02
N GLN A 344 7.37 -22.23 0.86
CA GLN A 344 7.97 -22.59 -0.44
C GLN A 344 8.27 -21.38 -1.32
N ASN A 345 7.60 -20.25 -1.11
CA ASN A 345 7.82 -19.03 -1.89
C ASN A 345 8.11 -17.82 -0.97
N ALA A 346 9.32 -17.27 -1.09
CA ALA A 346 9.77 -16.15 -0.27
C ALA A 346 8.87 -14.91 -0.39
N THR A 347 8.46 -14.56 -1.60
CA THR A 347 7.57 -13.41 -1.84
C THR A 347 6.20 -13.66 -1.21
N THR A 348 5.66 -14.88 -1.29
CA THR A 348 4.42 -15.25 -0.60
C THR A 348 4.57 -15.12 0.92
N ALA A 349 5.68 -15.59 1.49
CA ALA A 349 5.96 -15.47 2.92
C ALA A 349 6.01 -14.00 3.37
N TRP A 350 6.69 -13.15 2.60
CA TRP A 350 6.72 -11.71 2.88
C TRP A 350 5.35 -11.06 2.72
N ARG A 351 4.57 -11.45 1.72
CA ARG A 351 3.20 -10.92 1.51
C ARG A 351 2.27 -11.26 2.67
N THR A 352 2.37 -12.44 3.28
CA THR A 352 1.56 -12.77 4.47
C THR A 352 1.98 -11.93 5.68
N ALA A 353 3.27 -11.71 5.88
CA ALA A 353 3.77 -10.86 6.97
C ALA A 353 3.35 -9.39 6.81
N LEU A 354 3.46 -8.84 5.60
CA LEU A 354 3.02 -7.49 5.30
C LEU A 354 1.49 -7.35 5.33
N TRP A 355 0.74 -8.36 4.87
CA TRP A 355 -0.71 -8.39 5.05
C TRP A 355 -1.09 -8.24 6.53
N PHE A 356 -0.46 -9.02 7.42
CA PHE A 356 -0.72 -8.93 8.86
C PHE A 356 -0.39 -7.52 9.37
N TRP A 357 0.82 -7.04 9.09
CA TRP A 357 1.32 -5.73 9.50
C TRP A 357 0.40 -4.56 9.09
N MET A 358 -0.10 -4.62 7.86
CA MET A 358 -0.87 -3.54 7.25
C MET A 358 -2.36 -3.58 7.62
N THR A 359 -2.92 -4.75 7.96
CA THR A 359 -4.38 -4.91 8.01
C THR A 359 -4.93 -5.48 9.32
N GLN A 360 -4.12 -6.20 10.10
CA GLN A 360 -4.60 -6.93 11.27
C GLN A 360 -4.29 -6.18 12.56
N SER A 361 -5.30 -6.03 13.42
CA SER A 361 -5.11 -5.47 14.77
C SER A 361 -4.62 -6.49 15.78
N GLY A 362 -4.76 -7.80 15.48
CA GLY A 362 -4.41 -8.89 16.38
C GLY A 362 -4.93 -8.66 17.80
N ALA A 363 -4.05 -8.71 18.80
CA ALA A 363 -4.38 -8.45 20.20
C ALA A 363 -4.37 -6.95 20.59
N GLY A 364 -3.99 -6.08 19.65
CA GLY A 364 -3.93 -4.63 19.83
C GLY A 364 -5.19 -3.91 19.36
N TYR A 365 -5.09 -2.58 19.30
CA TYR A 365 -6.21 -1.70 18.97
C TYR A 365 -6.28 -1.34 17.48
N ARG A 366 -5.20 -1.58 16.71
CA ARG A 366 -5.06 -1.16 15.31
C ARG A 366 -3.91 -1.91 14.62
N PRO A 367 -3.84 -1.90 13.28
CA PRO A 367 -2.70 -2.45 12.58
C PRO A 367 -1.37 -1.81 12.95
N ALA A 368 -0.29 -2.59 12.89
CA ALA A 368 1.05 -2.14 13.23
C ALA A 368 1.52 -0.99 12.34
N HIS A 369 1.14 -0.98 11.06
CA HIS A 369 1.31 0.16 10.16
C HIS A 369 0.79 1.47 10.79
N SER A 370 -0.48 1.48 11.18
CA SER A 370 -1.14 2.65 11.77
C SER A 370 -0.56 3.04 13.13
N SER A 371 -0.04 2.07 13.88
CA SER A 371 0.67 2.33 15.15
C SER A 371 1.93 3.17 14.95
N ILE A 372 2.72 2.88 13.91
CA ILE A 372 3.94 3.65 13.62
C ILE A 372 3.61 4.97 12.92
N THR A 373 2.79 4.93 11.86
CA THR A 373 2.51 6.13 11.05
C THR A 373 1.65 7.16 11.79
N GLY A 374 0.81 6.71 12.74
CA GLY A 374 0.05 7.56 13.65
C GLY A 374 0.82 8.03 14.89
N GLY A 375 2.09 7.64 15.05
CA GLY A 375 2.92 8.11 16.17
C GLY A 375 2.60 7.48 17.53
N TYR A 376 1.93 6.33 17.57
CA TYR A 376 1.56 5.65 18.81
C TYR A 376 2.72 4.87 19.45
N GLY A 377 3.72 4.50 18.65
CA GLY A 377 4.98 3.91 19.11
C GLY A 377 5.15 2.44 18.78
N PHE A 378 6.39 1.95 18.95
CA PHE A 378 6.76 0.58 18.63
C PHE A 378 6.05 -0.45 19.53
N GLY A 379 5.78 -0.11 20.79
CA GLY A 379 5.08 -0.98 21.73
C GLY A 379 3.69 -1.41 21.27
N GLU A 380 2.97 -0.56 20.53
CA GLU A 380 1.66 -0.91 19.97
C GLU A 380 1.76 -1.91 18.81
N THR A 381 2.92 -2.01 18.15
CA THR A 381 3.19 -3.08 17.17
C THR A 381 3.39 -4.42 17.88
N ILE A 382 4.08 -4.43 19.02
CA ILE A 382 4.24 -5.62 19.88
C ILE A 382 2.86 -6.06 20.38
N ARG A 383 2.05 -5.11 20.85
CA ARG A 383 0.67 -5.37 21.30
C ARG A 383 -0.19 -6.00 20.21
N THR A 384 -0.09 -5.49 18.99
CA THR A 384 -0.79 -6.01 17.82
C THR A 384 -0.42 -7.47 17.55
N ILE A 385 0.86 -7.79 17.59
CA ILE A 385 1.38 -9.11 17.19
C ILE A 385 1.15 -10.15 18.29
N ASN A 386 1.49 -9.85 19.54
CA ASN A 386 1.41 -10.82 20.63
C ASN A 386 1.05 -10.20 22.00
N GLY A 387 0.26 -9.13 21.99
CA GLY A 387 -0.01 -8.35 23.19
C GLY A 387 -0.73 -9.08 24.32
N SER A 388 -1.54 -10.08 24.00
CA SER A 388 -2.22 -10.90 25.01
C SER A 388 -1.26 -11.72 25.88
N LEU A 389 -0.04 -11.99 25.40
CA LEU A 389 0.96 -12.79 26.12
C LEU A 389 2.15 -11.96 26.60
N GLU A 390 2.53 -10.91 25.87
CA GLU A 390 3.76 -10.18 26.15
C GLU A 390 3.54 -8.86 26.91
N CYS A 391 2.49 -8.10 26.57
CA CYS A 391 2.29 -6.76 27.11
C CYS A 391 1.70 -6.75 28.54
N ASN A 392 1.64 -5.58 29.16
CA ASN A 392 1.11 -5.31 30.50
C ASN A 392 1.80 -6.17 31.58
N GLY A 393 3.10 -6.40 31.40
CA GLY A 393 3.91 -7.21 32.31
C GLY A 393 3.82 -8.73 32.07
N GLY A 394 3.14 -9.19 31.01
CA GLY A 394 3.01 -10.62 30.70
C GLY A 394 4.34 -11.30 30.40
N ASN A 395 5.18 -10.68 29.55
CA ASN A 395 6.53 -11.16 29.30
C ASN A 395 7.51 -10.01 28.95
N PRO A 396 8.01 -9.28 29.97
CA PRO A 396 8.92 -8.16 29.77
C PRO A 396 10.21 -8.53 29.02
N GLY A 397 10.68 -9.77 29.15
CA GLY A 397 11.88 -10.25 28.46
C GLY A 397 11.70 -10.31 26.93
N GLN A 398 10.54 -10.76 26.46
CA GLN A 398 10.25 -10.81 25.01
C GLN A 398 9.98 -9.42 24.43
N VAL A 399 9.27 -8.57 25.17
CA VAL A 399 9.10 -7.15 24.81
C VAL A 399 10.47 -6.49 24.65
N GLN A 400 11.38 -6.67 25.61
CA GLN A 400 12.71 -6.10 25.54
C GLN A 400 13.54 -6.67 24.37
N SER A 401 13.41 -7.96 24.06
CA SER A 401 14.05 -8.59 22.90
C SER A 401 13.62 -7.94 21.57
N ARG A 402 12.33 -7.65 21.41
CA ARG A 402 11.81 -6.89 20.24
C ARG A 402 12.35 -5.47 20.20
N ILE A 403 12.38 -4.78 21.34
CA ILE A 403 12.92 -3.41 21.45
C ILE A 403 14.39 -3.37 21.05
N ASN A 404 15.20 -4.32 21.53
CA ASN A 404 16.63 -4.40 21.21
C ASN A 404 16.85 -4.54 19.69
N SER A 405 16.08 -5.42 19.05
CA SER A 405 16.13 -5.60 17.58
C SER A 405 15.71 -4.33 16.85
N TYR A 406 14.64 -3.68 17.29
CA TYR A 406 14.16 -2.43 16.71
C TYR A 406 15.19 -1.30 16.80
N GLN A 407 15.80 -1.12 17.98
CA GLN A 407 16.84 -0.12 18.20
C GLN A 407 18.07 -0.37 17.33
N SER A 408 18.49 -1.63 17.18
CA SER A 408 19.57 -1.99 16.27
C SER A 408 19.22 -1.67 14.81
N PHE A 409 18.02 -2.05 14.37
CA PHE A 409 17.62 -1.90 12.97
C PHE A 409 17.40 -0.43 12.59
N ILE A 410 16.79 0.37 13.46
CA ILE A 410 16.61 1.80 13.19
C ILE A 410 17.94 2.54 13.15
N GLN A 411 18.95 2.10 13.93
CA GLN A 411 20.31 2.62 13.86
C GLN A 411 20.98 2.32 12.52
N ILE A 412 20.84 1.10 11.99
CA ILE A 412 21.33 0.71 10.65
C ILE A 412 20.72 1.61 9.56
N LEU A 413 19.45 2.01 9.73
CA LEU A 413 18.77 2.91 8.79
C LEU A 413 19.13 4.39 9.00
N GLY A 414 19.88 4.74 10.05
CA GLY A 414 20.15 6.14 10.42
C GLY A 414 18.86 6.90 10.73
N GLY A 415 17.95 6.26 11.49
CA GLY A 415 16.71 6.86 11.96
C GLY A 415 16.67 7.03 13.48
N THR A 416 15.60 7.66 13.99
CA THR A 416 15.34 7.76 15.43
C THR A 416 14.19 6.83 15.86
N PRO A 417 14.30 6.12 17.00
CA PRO A 417 13.34 5.09 17.41
C PRO A 417 11.96 5.65 17.78
N GLY A 418 11.85 6.95 18.10
CA GLY A 418 10.63 7.53 18.66
C GLY A 418 10.42 7.13 20.12
N ASN A 419 9.20 7.34 20.61
CA ASN A 419 8.80 7.08 22.00
C ASN A 419 7.92 5.82 22.11
N ASN A 420 7.54 5.44 23.34
CA ASN A 420 6.63 4.33 23.63
C ASN A 420 7.09 3.01 22.99
N LEU A 421 8.32 2.61 23.30
CA LEU A 421 8.94 1.43 22.69
C LEU A 421 8.40 0.11 23.26
N GLY A 422 7.96 0.13 24.52
CA GLY A 422 7.37 -1.02 25.19
C GLY A 422 5.86 -0.98 25.27
N CYS A 423 5.32 -2.14 25.62
CA CYS A 423 3.99 -2.39 26.13
C CYS A 423 4.15 -3.35 27.33
#